data_AF-A0A3G5CR74-F1
#
_entry.id   AF-A0A3G5CR74-F1
#
_cell.length_a   1.000
_cell.length_b   1.000
_cell.length_c   1.000
_cell.angle_alpha   90.00
_cell.angle_beta   90.00
_cell.angle_gamma   90.00
#
_symmetry.space_group_name_H-M   'P 1'
#
loop_
_entity.id
_entity.type
_entity.pdbx_description
1 polymer ?
#
loop_
_entity_poly.entity_id
_entity_poly.type
_entity_poly.pdbx_seq_one_letter_code
_entity_poly.pdbx_strand_id
1 'polypeptide(L)' 'MAVPKKRTSGSKRKIRNYVWKTKSVKKASRAFSLAQSVLSGRSKSFYYGTETKSLQKDQQQLCDSCRVVWRVTDL' A
#
# COMPACT_ATOMS: atom_id res chain seq x y z
N MET A 1 -29.89 -28.90 -14.25
CA MET A 1 -29.45 -27.51 -13.98
C MET A 1 -29.98 -26.58 -15.06
N ALA A 2 -30.30 -25.33 -14.72
CA ALA A 2 -30.76 -24.37 -15.72
C ALA A 2 -29.63 -23.99 -16.69
N VAL A 3 -29.87 -24.14 -17.99
CA VAL A 3 -28.90 -23.82 -19.06
C VAL A 3 -29.34 -22.55 -19.78
N PRO A 4 -28.45 -21.56 -19.99
CA PRO A 4 -28.81 -20.36 -20.72
C PRO A 4 -29.13 -20.70 -22.18
N LYS A 5 -30.33 -20.36 -22.64
CA LYS A 5 -30.77 -20.64 -24.01
C LYS A 5 -29.99 -19.83 -25.06
N LYS A 6 -29.52 -18.63 -24.69
CA LYS A 6 -28.79 -17.70 -25.56
C LYS A 6 -27.67 -17.02 -24.78
N ARG A 7 -26.62 -16.62 -25.49
CA ARG A 7 -25.52 -15.86 -24.90
C ARG A 7 -25.96 -14.45 -24.52
N THR A 8 -25.41 -13.91 -23.44
CA THR A 8 -25.63 -12.49 -23.10
C THR A 8 -24.95 -11.58 -24.12
N SER A 9 -25.61 -10.49 -24.52
CA SER A 9 -25.01 -9.50 -25.41
C SER A 9 -23.75 -8.88 -24.78
N GLY A 10 -22.84 -8.38 -25.64
CA GLY A 10 -21.59 -7.76 -25.19
C GLY A 10 -21.82 -6.58 -24.24
N SER A 11 -22.83 -5.75 -24.50
CA SER A 11 -23.21 -4.62 -23.64
C SER A 11 -23.63 -5.09 -22.24
N LYS A 12 -24.54 -6.08 -22.14
CA LYS A 12 -25.00 -6.61 -20.85
C LYS A 12 -23.87 -7.25 -20.04
N ARG A 13 -22.87 -7.85 -20.70
CA ARG A 13 -21.66 -8.36 -20.03
C ARG A 13 -20.77 -7.23 -19.52
N LYS A 14 -20.54 -6.19 -20.33
CA LYS A 14 -19.74 -5.02 -19.93
C LYS A 14 -20.35 -4.29 -18.72
N ILE A 15 -21.66 -4.09 -18.70
CA ILE A 15 -22.36 -3.43 -17.58
C ILE A 15 -22.15 -4.20 -16.27
N ARG A 16 -22.34 -5.53 -16.26
CA ARG A 16 -22.09 -6.35 -15.06
C ARG A 16 -20.64 -6.25 -14.57
N ASN A 17 -19.69 -6.28 -15.50
CA ASN A 17 -18.27 -6.14 -15.15
C ASN A 17 -17.94 -4.74 -14.61
N TYR A 18 -18.55 -3.69 -15.18
CA TYR A 18 -18.39 -2.32 -14.70
C TYR A 18 -18.88 -2.18 -13.26
N VAL A 19 -20.07 -2.68 -12.94
CA VAL A 19 -20.62 -2.67 -11.57
C VAL A 19 -19.67 -3.34 -10.58
N TRP A 20 -19.02 -4.44 -10.96
CA TRP A 20 -18.03 -5.09 -10.10
C TRP A 20 -16.77 -4.22 -9.91
N LYS A 21 -16.26 -3.60 -10.97
CA LYS A 21 -15.09 -2.69 -10.92
C LYS A 21 -15.36 -1.41 -10.14
N THR A 22 -16.54 -0.80 -10.26
CA THR A 22 -16.86 0.47 -9.57
C THR A 22 -16.86 0.33 -8.05
N LYS A 23 -17.11 -0.88 -7.52
CA LYS A 23 -17.07 -1.13 -6.06
C LYS A 23 -15.68 -0.85 -5.46
N SER A 24 -14.60 -1.08 -6.20
CA SER A 24 -13.24 -0.82 -5.69
C SER A 24 -12.95 0.68 -5.58
N VAL A 25 -13.49 1.50 -6.48
CA VAL A 25 -13.28 2.96 -6.50
C VAL A 25 -13.70 3.60 -5.17
N LYS A 26 -14.86 3.21 -4.62
CA LYS A 26 -15.35 3.71 -3.32
C LYS A 26 -14.46 3.29 -2.15
N LYS A 27 -13.80 2.14 -2.24
CA LYS A 27 -12.86 1.68 -1.21
C LYS A 27 -11.53 2.42 -1.34
N ALA A 28 -11.06 2.64 -2.57
CA ALA A 28 -9.84 3.39 -2.85
C ALA A 28 -9.93 4.84 -2.37
N SER A 29 -11.05 5.53 -2.60
CA SER A 29 -11.22 6.92 -2.13
C SER A 29 -11.16 7.02 -0.60
N ARG A 30 -11.82 6.10 0.10
CA ARG A 30 -11.77 6.02 1.57
C ARG A 30 -10.35 5.70 2.06
N ALA A 31 -9.67 4.75 1.45
CA ALA A 31 -8.30 4.40 1.81
C ALA A 31 -7.33 5.58 1.61
N PHE A 32 -7.49 6.34 0.51
CA PHE A 32 -6.67 7.53 0.25
C PHE A 32 -6.91 8.62 1.30
N SER A 33 -8.16 8.95 1.61
CA SER A 33 -8.48 9.92 2.67
C SER A 33 -7.93 9.50 4.03
N LEU A 34 -7.99 8.20 4.34
CA LEU A 34 -7.39 7.64 5.56
C LEU A 34 -5.88 7.82 5.57
N ALA A 35 -5.19 7.46 4.49
CA ALA A 35 -3.74 7.62 4.38
C ALA A 35 -3.30 9.08 4.60
N GLN A 36 -3.99 10.05 4.00
CA GLN A 36 -3.70 11.47 4.20
C GLN A 36 -3.89 11.92 5.66
N SER A 37 -4.93 11.43 6.34
CA SER A 37 -5.14 11.70 7.77
C SER A 37 -3.99 11.19 8.62
N VAL A 38 -3.46 10.01 8.28
CA VAL A 38 -2.36 9.36 8.99
C VAL A 38 -1.05 10.11 8.76
N LEU A 39 -0.74 10.46 7.51
CA LEU A 39 0.46 11.23 7.17
C LEU A 39 0.48 12.61 7.82
N SER A 40 -0.70 13.23 8.01
CA SER A 40 -0.81 14.56 8.62
C SER A 40 -0.52 14.57 10.13
N GLY A 41 -0.52 13.41 10.81
CA GLY A 41 -0.22 13.30 12.25
C GLY A 41 -1.17 14.03 13.22
N ARG A 42 -2.19 14.74 12.71
CA ARG A 42 -3.13 15.55 13.50
C ARG A 42 -4.22 14.72 14.17
N SER A 43 -4.55 13.55 13.61
CA SER A 43 -5.58 12.65 14.11
C SER A 43 -5.03 11.71 15.19
N LYS A 44 -5.56 11.78 16.41
CA LYS A 44 -5.18 10.92 17.57
C LYS A 44 -5.92 9.59 17.64
N SER A 45 -6.78 9.29 16.66
CA SER A 45 -7.69 8.14 16.67
C SER A 45 -7.06 6.83 16.17
N PHE A 46 -5.91 6.89 15.49
CA PHE A 46 -5.25 5.71 14.93
C PHE A 46 -4.15 5.23 15.87
N TYR A 47 -4.27 3.98 16.34
CA TYR A 47 -3.23 3.29 17.10
C TYR A 47 -2.49 2.35 16.16
N TYR A 48 -1.21 2.60 15.97
CA TYR A 48 -0.31 1.64 15.34
C TYR A 48 0.39 0.89 16.46
N GLY A 49 0.44 -0.45 16.36
CA GLY A 49 1.33 -1.26 17.19
C GLY A 49 2.76 -0.90 16.82
N THR A 50 3.29 0.18 17.38
CA THR A 50 4.66 0.59 17.19
C THR A 50 5.53 -0.35 18.01
N GLU A 51 5.87 -1.51 17.45
CA GLU A 51 7.18 -2.04 17.77
C GLU A 51 8.16 -1.04 17.17
N THR A 52 8.77 -0.26 18.04
CA THR A 52 9.76 0.77 17.76
C THR A 52 11.02 0.14 17.16
N LYS A 53 10.91 -0.44 15.96
CA LYS A 53 12.07 -0.79 15.14
C LYS A 53 12.56 0.49 14.50
N SER A 54 13.31 1.26 15.30
CA SER A 54 14.59 1.84 14.92
C SER A 54 14.82 2.09 13.41
N LEU A 55 13.96 2.88 12.75
CA LEU A 55 14.23 3.40 11.40
C LEU A 55 15.35 4.48 11.39
N GLN A 56 16.06 4.63 12.51
CA GLN A 56 17.25 5.45 12.66
C GLN A 56 18.55 4.64 12.66
N LYS A 57 18.51 3.29 12.74
CA LYS A 57 19.74 2.47 12.81
C LYS A 57 20.26 2.03 11.45
N ASP A 58 19.40 1.85 10.45
CA ASP A 58 19.83 1.30 9.16
C ASP A 58 20.57 2.33 8.28
N GLN A 59 20.28 3.63 8.41
CA GLN A 59 21.03 4.69 7.73
C GLN A 59 22.39 4.95 8.40
N GLN A 60 22.51 4.73 9.71
CA GLN A 60 23.76 4.88 10.46
C GLN A 60 24.70 3.66 10.25
N GLN A 61 24.16 2.45 10.16
CA GLN A 61 24.95 1.24 9.90
C GLN A 61 25.53 1.19 8.48
N LEU A 62 24.84 1.76 7.48
CA LEU A 62 25.37 1.87 6.12
C LEU A 62 26.46 2.95 5.98
N CYS A 63 26.44 4.01 6.80
CA CYS A 63 27.47 5.06 6.76
C CYS A 63 28.71 4.72 7.60
N ASP A 64 28.57 3.99 8.71
CA ASP A 64 29.68 3.56 9.56
C ASP A 64 30.44 2.35 8.97
N SER A 65 29.75 1.43 8.29
CA SER A 65 30.42 0.29 7.64
C SER A 65 31.31 0.72 6.47
N CYS A 66 30.95 1.79 5.74
CA CYS A 66 31.81 2.34 4.69
C CYS A 66 33.05 3.05 5.28
N ARG A 67 32.99 3.67 6.46
CA ARG A 67 34.17 4.31 7.08
C ARG A 67 35.19 3.31 7.60
N VAL A 68 34.75 2.15 8.10
CA VAL A 68 35.63 1.10 8.62
C VAL A 68 36.33 0.33 7.49
N VAL A 69 35.64 0.07 6.38
CA VAL A 69 36.22 -0.70 5.26
C VAL A 69 37.33 0.06 4.53
N TRP A 70 37.21 1.40 4.37
CA TRP A 70 38.27 2.21 3.76
C TRP A 70 39.48 2.46 4.68
N ARG A 71 39.36 2.26 6.00
CA ARG A 71 40.47 2.43 6.97
C ARG A 71 41.38 1.20 7.09
N VAL A 72 40.92 0.04 6.63
CA VAL A 72 41.64 -1.24 6.79
C VAL A 72 42.42 -1.62 5.52
N THR A 73 42.16 -0.97 4.38
CA THR A 73 42.86 -1.24 3.11
C THR A 73 44.07 -0.33 2.84
N ASP A 74 44.44 0.55 3.78
CA ASP A 74 45.57 1.49 3.68
C ASP A 74 46.73 1.15 4.64
N LEU A 75 46.85 -0.11 5.11
CA LEU A 75 47.95 -0.60 5.97
C LEU A 75 48.57 -1.88 5.41
#